data_AF-A0A3D2KIU4-F1
#
_entry.id   AF-A0A3D2KIU4-F1
#
_cell.length_a   1.000
_cell.length_b   1.000
_cell.length_c   1.000
_cell.angle_alpha   90.00
_cell.angle_beta   90.00
_cell.angle_gamma   90.00
#
_symmetry.space_group_name_H-M   'P 1'
#
loop_
_entity.id
_entity.type
_entity.pdbx_description
1 polymer ?
#
loop_
_entity_poly.entity_id
_entity_poly.type
_entity_poly.pdbx_seq_one_letter_code
_entity_poly.pdbx_strand_id
1 'polypeptide(L)'
;GQSTFMVEMSEVANILRNATANSLLILDEIGRGTSTFDGLSIAWAVVEYISSKDLLGAKTLFATHYHELTELEGKLEGVNNYCISVKEAGDDIVFLRKIIKGGADKSYGIQVAKLAGVPEVVLARAKEIAAELSEHDITVTAAADIMPKLLEETHSKSKGKSKSKDTEGQLSLFGNAEESSVVADIKALDLSNMTPMKALLYLNDLQERLK
;
A
#
# COMPACT_ATOMS: atom_id res chain seq x y z
N GLY A 1 -8.87 24.01 -10.38
CA GLY A 1 -9.48 22.71 -10.05
C GLY A 1 -8.67 22.07 -8.94
N GLN A 2 -9.32 21.41 -7.99
CA GLN A 2 -8.63 20.63 -6.96
C GLN A 2 -8.37 19.20 -7.49
N SER A 3 -7.30 18.55 -7.01
CA SER A 3 -7.06 17.12 -7.31
C SER A 3 -8.21 16.27 -6.78
N THR A 4 -8.67 15.30 -7.55
CA THR A 4 -9.72 14.34 -7.14
C THR A 4 -9.36 13.65 -5.84
N PHE A 5 -8.10 13.26 -5.67
CA PHE A 5 -7.61 12.66 -4.42
C PHE A 5 -7.68 13.65 -3.25
N MET A 6 -7.39 14.93 -3.48
CA MET A 6 -7.49 15.94 -2.41
C MET A 6 -8.94 16.18 -1.98
N VAL A 7 -9.89 16.12 -2.91
CA VAL A 7 -11.32 16.21 -2.61
C VAL A 7 -11.74 15.00 -1.77
N GLU A 8 -11.37 13.79 -2.20
CA GLU A 8 -11.60 12.54 -1.46
C GLU A 8 -11.05 12.61 -0.03
N MET A 9 -9.78 13.02 0.14
CA MET A 9 -9.17 13.15 1.46
C MET A 9 -9.83 14.23 2.33
N SER A 10 -10.36 15.29 1.71
CA SER A 10 -11.12 16.32 2.43
C SER A 10 -12.46 15.80 2.93
N GLU A 11 -13.13 14.95 2.15
CA GLU A 11 -14.37 14.27 2.54
C GLU A 11 -14.13 13.28 3.68
N VAL A 12 -13.10 12.44 3.58
CA VAL A 12 -12.69 11.53 4.66
C VAL A 12 -12.36 12.32 5.93
N ALA A 13 -11.56 13.39 5.82
CA ALA A 13 -11.24 14.24 6.96
C ALA A 13 -12.49 14.88 7.58
N ASN A 14 -13.47 15.28 6.76
CA ASN A 14 -14.73 15.82 7.26
C ASN A 14 -15.56 14.76 7.99
N ILE A 15 -15.61 13.53 7.47
CA ILE A 15 -16.27 12.41 8.15
C ILE A 15 -15.63 12.17 9.51
N LEU A 16 -14.30 11.98 9.54
CA LEU A 16 -13.58 11.65 10.79
C LEU A 16 -13.68 12.73 11.86
N ARG A 17 -13.71 14.02 11.47
CA ARG A 17 -13.83 15.14 12.43
C ARG A 17 -15.22 15.26 13.06
N ASN A 18 -16.27 14.84 12.36
CA ASN A 18 -17.67 15.08 12.78
C ASN A 18 -18.41 13.81 13.20
N ALA A 19 -17.89 12.64 12.84
CA ALA A 19 -18.46 11.37 13.25
C ALA A 19 -18.40 11.20 14.77
N THR A 20 -19.36 10.47 15.30
CA THR A 20 -19.39 10.05 16.71
C THR A 20 -19.64 8.56 16.77
N ALA A 21 -19.56 7.95 17.95
CA ALA A 21 -19.91 6.54 18.16
C ALA A 21 -21.36 6.19 17.73
N ASN A 22 -22.24 7.20 17.64
CA ASN A 22 -23.64 7.03 17.20
C ASN A 22 -23.84 7.24 15.69
N SER A 23 -22.78 7.48 14.94
CA SER A 23 -22.82 7.66 13.48
C SER A 23 -22.79 6.31 12.76
N LEU A 24 -23.42 6.26 11.58
CA LEU A 24 -23.23 5.20 10.59
C LEU A 24 -22.36 5.74 9.47
N LEU A 25 -21.19 5.15 9.26
CA LEU A 25 -20.27 5.50 8.19
C LEU A 25 -20.39 4.52 7.03
N ILE A 26 -20.39 5.04 5.81
CA ILE A 26 -20.36 4.25 4.58
C ILE A 26 -19.21 4.80 3.75
N LEU A 27 -18.16 3.99 3.61
CA LEU A 27 -16.92 4.35 2.93
C LEU A 27 -16.77 3.41 1.73
N ASP A 28 -16.51 3.98 0.56
CA ASP A 28 -16.43 3.24 -0.70
C ASP A 28 -15.12 3.56 -1.42
N GLU A 29 -14.21 2.58 -1.45
CA GLU A 29 -12.95 2.61 -2.20
C GLU A 29 -12.02 3.80 -1.90
N ILE A 30 -11.86 4.13 -0.62
CA ILE A 30 -10.92 5.16 -0.17
C ILE A 30 -9.48 4.78 -0.53
N GLY A 31 -8.71 5.74 -1.03
CA GLY A 31 -7.27 5.62 -1.27
C GLY A 31 -6.91 5.28 -2.72
N ARG A 32 -7.89 5.13 -3.61
CA ARG A 32 -7.64 4.73 -5.02
C ARG A 32 -6.99 5.82 -5.88
N GLY A 33 -7.06 7.08 -5.46
CA GLY A 33 -6.54 8.22 -6.21
C GLY A 33 -5.03 8.48 -6.09
N THR A 34 -4.29 7.62 -5.38
CA THR A 34 -2.85 7.79 -5.08
C THR A 34 -2.08 6.47 -5.31
N SER A 35 -0.80 6.42 -4.93
CA SER A 35 -0.01 5.20 -4.97
C SER A 35 -0.68 4.08 -4.15
N THR A 36 -0.53 2.82 -4.59
CA THR A 36 -1.18 1.67 -3.92
C THR A 36 -0.83 1.59 -2.44
N PHE A 37 0.45 1.79 -2.09
CA PHE A 37 0.91 1.74 -0.71
C PHE A 37 0.42 2.92 0.14
N ASP A 38 0.42 4.15 -0.40
CA ASP A 38 -0.10 5.30 0.33
C ASP A 38 -1.62 5.15 0.56
N GLY A 39 -2.34 4.72 -0.47
CA GLY A 39 -3.78 4.49 -0.42
C GLY A 39 -4.14 3.41 0.60
N LEU A 40 -3.45 2.27 0.56
CA LEU A 40 -3.61 1.19 1.55
C LEU A 40 -3.30 1.68 2.96
N SER A 41 -2.17 2.37 3.16
CA SER A 41 -1.75 2.84 4.49
C SER A 41 -2.75 3.83 5.09
N ILE A 42 -3.27 4.74 4.27
CA ILE A 42 -4.32 5.68 4.70
C ILE A 42 -5.61 4.93 5.03
N ALA A 43 -6.07 4.03 4.15
CA ALA A 43 -7.29 3.26 4.38
C ALA A 43 -7.20 2.41 5.65
N TRP A 44 -6.05 1.77 5.90
CA TRP A 44 -5.77 1.01 7.11
C TRP A 44 -5.88 1.88 8.37
N ALA A 45 -5.16 3.00 8.40
CA ALA A 45 -5.19 3.93 9.54
C ALA A 45 -6.60 4.48 9.80
N VAL A 46 -7.39 4.70 8.74
CA VAL A 46 -8.80 5.10 8.84
C VAL A 46 -9.64 4.01 9.50
N VAL A 47 -9.47 2.74 9.11
CA VAL A 47 -10.19 1.61 9.73
C VAL A 47 -9.81 1.45 11.21
N GLU A 48 -8.52 1.57 11.56
CA GLU A 48 -8.06 1.54 12.95
C GLU A 48 -8.70 2.65 13.79
N TYR A 49 -8.70 3.88 13.27
CA TYR A 49 -9.29 5.03 13.96
C TYR A 49 -10.79 4.86 14.18
N ILE A 50 -11.52 4.40 13.16
CA ILE A 50 -12.98 4.24 13.19
C ILE A 50 -13.41 3.09 14.11
N SER A 51 -12.69 1.96 14.05
CA SER A 51 -13.03 0.75 14.81
C SER A 51 -12.70 0.86 16.30
N SER A 52 -11.68 1.65 16.66
CA SER A 52 -11.28 1.86 18.05
C SER A 52 -12.38 2.56 18.85
N LYS A 53 -12.88 1.86 19.90
CA LYS A 53 -13.90 2.38 20.83
C LYS A 53 -13.43 3.59 21.64
N ASP A 54 -12.12 3.71 21.86
CA ASP A 54 -11.52 4.82 22.62
C ASP A 54 -11.33 6.07 21.76
N LEU A 55 -11.34 5.93 20.42
CA LEU A 55 -11.19 7.04 19.48
C LEU A 55 -12.54 7.48 18.90
N LEU A 56 -13.20 6.60 18.13
CA LEU A 56 -14.46 6.92 17.45
C LEU A 56 -15.53 5.85 17.66
N GLY A 57 -15.21 4.58 17.44
CA GLY A 57 -16.11 3.45 17.69
C GLY A 57 -17.43 3.49 16.91
N ALA A 58 -17.42 4.05 15.69
CA ALA A 58 -18.62 4.22 14.88
C ALA A 58 -18.97 2.96 14.07
N LYS A 59 -20.26 2.70 13.87
CA LYS A 59 -20.71 1.61 12.99
C LYS A 59 -20.36 1.96 11.54
N THR A 60 -19.68 1.04 10.86
CA THR A 60 -19.10 1.35 9.55
C THR A 60 -19.27 0.21 8.56
N LEU A 61 -19.65 0.56 7.34
CA LEU A 61 -19.53 -0.28 6.15
C LEU A 61 -18.38 0.28 5.31
N PHE A 62 -17.36 -0.55 5.07
CA PHE A 62 -16.20 -0.19 4.26
C PHE A 62 -16.14 -1.13 3.06
N ALA A 63 -16.39 -0.60 1.87
CA ALA A 63 -16.17 -1.31 0.61
C ALA A 63 -14.76 -1.00 0.09
N THR A 64 -13.99 -2.03 -0.25
CA THR A 64 -12.59 -1.87 -0.67
C THR A 64 -12.14 -2.95 -1.64
N HIS A 65 -11.21 -2.59 -2.51
CA HIS A 65 -10.42 -3.50 -3.34
C HIS A 65 -9.12 -3.96 -2.67
N TYR A 66 -8.72 -3.38 -1.53
CA TYR A 66 -7.52 -3.80 -0.81
C TYR A 66 -7.75 -5.11 -0.07
N HIS A 67 -7.18 -6.20 -0.60
CA HIS A 67 -7.27 -7.52 0.02
C HIS A 67 -6.54 -7.55 1.36
N GLU A 68 -5.46 -6.78 1.51
CA GLU A 68 -4.63 -6.66 2.70
C GLU A 68 -5.43 -6.20 3.93
N LEU A 69 -6.48 -5.38 3.73
CA LEU A 69 -7.36 -4.95 4.82
C LEU A 69 -8.20 -6.09 5.40
N THR A 70 -8.36 -7.21 4.69
CA THR A 70 -9.09 -8.37 5.23
C THR A 70 -8.37 -8.99 6.43
N GLU A 71 -7.04 -8.83 6.53
CA GLU A 71 -6.28 -9.30 7.69
C GLU A 71 -6.59 -8.55 8.99
N LEU A 72 -7.32 -7.43 8.93
CA LEU A 72 -7.74 -6.69 10.11
C LEU A 72 -8.78 -7.44 10.93
N GLU A 73 -9.54 -8.36 10.32
CA GLU A 73 -10.42 -9.25 11.06
C GLU A 73 -9.59 -10.17 11.97
N GLY A 74 -9.88 -10.11 13.27
CA GLY A 74 -9.12 -10.84 14.30
C GLY A 74 -7.92 -10.07 14.88
N LYS A 75 -7.40 -9.05 14.18
CA LYS A 75 -6.43 -8.10 14.73
C LYS A 75 -7.11 -6.94 15.46
N LEU A 76 -8.20 -6.42 14.90
CA LEU A 76 -8.99 -5.33 15.47
C LEU A 76 -10.33 -5.85 16.01
N GLU A 77 -10.69 -5.44 17.23
CA GLU A 77 -11.98 -5.80 17.82
C GLU A 77 -13.13 -5.16 17.03
N GLY A 78 -14.14 -5.95 16.67
CA GLY A 78 -15.34 -5.45 16.00
C GLY A 78 -15.25 -5.37 14.48
N VAL A 79 -14.09 -5.62 13.89
CA VAL A 79 -13.92 -5.74 12.43
C VAL A 79 -14.32 -7.16 12.00
N ASN A 80 -15.18 -7.27 10.99
CA ASN A 80 -15.64 -8.53 10.43
C ASN A 80 -15.65 -8.42 8.90
N ASN A 81 -15.10 -9.41 8.20
CA ASN A 81 -15.09 -9.39 6.75
C ASN A 81 -16.37 -9.95 6.15
N TYR A 82 -16.79 -9.34 5.06
CA TYR A 82 -17.86 -9.81 4.21
C TYR A 82 -17.48 -9.64 2.75
N CYS A 83 -17.86 -10.60 1.92
CA CYS A 83 -17.63 -10.56 0.48
C CYS A 83 -18.91 -10.88 -0.29
N ILE A 84 -18.93 -10.49 -1.57
CA ILE A 84 -20.03 -10.85 -2.47
C ILE A 84 -19.76 -12.27 -2.97
N SER A 85 -20.74 -13.16 -2.79
CA SER A 85 -20.67 -14.54 -3.23
C SER A 85 -20.57 -14.64 -4.75
N VAL A 86 -19.55 -15.35 -5.20
CA VAL A 86 -19.28 -15.66 -6.61
C VAL A 86 -19.38 -17.16 -6.80
N LYS A 87 -20.01 -17.59 -7.90
CA LYS A 87 -20.03 -18.98 -8.34
C LYS A 87 -19.16 -19.11 -9.59
N GLU A 88 -18.10 -19.91 -9.50
CA GLU A 88 -17.25 -20.28 -10.64
C GLU A 88 -17.95 -21.37 -11.47
N ALA A 89 -17.91 -21.24 -12.79
CA ALA A 89 -18.41 -22.19 -13.77
C ALA A 89 -17.36 -22.36 -14.88
N GLY A 90 -16.29 -23.11 -14.58
CA GLY A 90 -15.11 -23.18 -15.45
C GLY A 90 -14.40 -21.83 -15.49
N ASP A 91 -14.24 -21.27 -16.70
CA ASP A 91 -13.61 -19.96 -16.91
C ASP A 91 -14.57 -18.77 -16.75
N ASP A 92 -15.84 -19.02 -16.44
CA ASP A 92 -16.86 -18.00 -16.24
C ASP A 92 -17.21 -17.86 -14.76
N ILE A 93 -17.64 -16.66 -14.36
CA ILE A 93 -18.11 -16.37 -13.01
C ILE A 93 -19.52 -15.82 -13.03
N VAL A 94 -20.31 -16.19 -12.02
CA VAL A 94 -21.66 -15.66 -11.80
C VAL A 94 -21.70 -14.97 -10.44
N PHE A 95 -21.97 -13.67 -10.43
CA PHE A 95 -22.17 -12.90 -9.21
C PHE A 95 -23.56 -13.21 -8.63
N LEU A 96 -23.60 -13.85 -7.44
CA LEU A 96 -24.85 -14.22 -6.80
C LEU A 96 -25.53 -13.05 -6.06
N ARG A 97 -24.90 -11.86 -6.05
CA ARG A 97 -25.37 -10.64 -5.36
C ARG A 97 -25.74 -10.88 -3.89
N LYS A 98 -25.13 -11.88 -3.27
CA LYS A 98 -25.36 -12.28 -1.89
C LYS A 98 -24.12 -11.96 -1.08
N ILE A 99 -24.28 -11.20 0.01
CA ILE A 99 -23.21 -10.93 0.96
C ILE A 99 -23.05 -12.16 1.86
N ILE A 100 -21.83 -12.67 1.96
CA ILE A 100 -21.45 -13.80 2.83
C ILE A 100 -20.31 -13.38 3.75
N LYS A 101 -20.20 -14.01 4.92
CA LYS A 101 -19.12 -13.74 5.86
C LYS A 101 -17.80 -14.32 5.33
N GLY A 102 -16.71 -13.58 5.49
CA GLY A 102 -15.35 -13.94 5.07
C GLY A 102 -14.71 -12.90 4.15
N GLY A 103 -13.38 -12.97 4.02
CA GLY A 103 -12.63 -12.24 2.99
C GLY A 103 -12.86 -12.82 1.59
N ALA A 104 -12.45 -12.10 0.56
CA ALA A 104 -12.43 -12.64 -0.80
C ALA A 104 -11.07 -13.31 -1.04
N ASP A 105 -11.04 -14.63 -1.22
CA ASP A 105 -9.79 -15.41 -1.38
C ASP A 105 -9.08 -15.18 -2.72
N LYS A 106 -9.72 -14.50 -3.68
CA LYS A 106 -9.23 -14.27 -5.04
C LYS A 106 -9.71 -12.95 -5.61
N SER A 107 -8.87 -12.32 -6.43
CA SER A 107 -9.24 -11.19 -7.28
C SER A 107 -9.81 -11.68 -8.61
N TYR A 108 -11.02 -11.25 -8.95
CA TYR A 108 -11.72 -11.67 -10.18
C TYR A 108 -11.64 -10.64 -11.32
N GLY A 109 -10.63 -9.76 -11.31
CA GLY A 109 -10.54 -8.63 -12.24
C GLY A 109 -10.53 -9.03 -13.72
N ILE A 110 -9.78 -10.08 -14.08
CA ILE A 110 -9.70 -10.58 -15.45
C ILE A 110 -11.04 -11.22 -15.88
N GLN A 111 -11.69 -11.94 -14.98
CA GLN A 111 -13.00 -12.56 -15.23
C GLN A 111 -14.10 -11.50 -15.39
N VAL A 112 -14.03 -10.41 -14.61
CA VAL A 112 -14.91 -9.24 -14.79
C VAL A 112 -14.66 -8.58 -16.16
N ALA A 113 -13.40 -8.44 -16.58
CA ALA A 113 -13.07 -7.93 -17.92
C ALA A 113 -13.62 -8.81 -19.04
N LYS A 114 -13.58 -10.14 -18.87
CA LYS A 114 -14.23 -11.10 -19.78
C LYS A 114 -15.73 -10.87 -19.88
N LEU A 115 -16.42 -10.73 -18.75
CA LEU A 115 -17.86 -10.42 -18.71
C LEU A 115 -18.19 -9.06 -19.36
N ALA A 116 -17.27 -8.10 -19.31
CA ALA A 116 -17.39 -6.81 -19.98
C ALA A 116 -17.15 -6.87 -21.51
N GLY A 117 -16.76 -8.03 -22.04
CA GLY A 117 -16.52 -8.21 -23.48
C GLY A 117 -15.13 -7.79 -23.94
N VAL A 118 -14.14 -7.73 -23.05
CA VAL A 118 -12.74 -7.49 -23.44
C VAL A 118 -12.25 -8.63 -24.35
N PRO A 119 -11.55 -8.35 -25.46
CA PRO A 119 -11.12 -9.39 -26.40
C PRO A 119 -10.25 -10.47 -25.76
N GLU A 120 -10.46 -11.73 -26.15
CA GLU A 120 -9.74 -12.89 -25.60
C GLU A 120 -8.21 -12.78 -25.73
N VAL A 121 -7.71 -12.17 -26.80
CA VAL A 121 -6.25 -11.94 -26.97
C VAL A 121 -5.70 -11.02 -25.87
N VAL A 122 -6.47 -10.02 -25.45
CA VAL A 122 -6.09 -9.11 -24.35
C VAL A 122 -6.18 -9.84 -23.01
N LEU A 123 -7.23 -10.63 -22.80
CA LEU A 123 -7.41 -11.41 -21.58
C LEU A 123 -6.31 -12.46 -21.39
N ALA A 124 -5.92 -13.15 -22.47
CA ALA A 124 -4.81 -14.09 -22.45
C ALA A 124 -3.51 -13.42 -22.01
N ARG A 125 -3.17 -12.27 -22.60
CA ARG A 125 -1.98 -11.51 -22.21
C ARG A 125 -2.07 -10.98 -20.78
N ALA A 126 -3.24 -10.54 -20.33
CA ALA A 126 -3.44 -10.08 -18.97
C ALA A 126 -3.24 -11.21 -17.95
N LYS A 127 -3.67 -12.45 -18.26
CA LYS A 127 -3.42 -13.63 -17.42
C LYS A 127 -1.93 -13.94 -17.29
N GLU A 128 -1.18 -13.87 -18.40
CA GLU A 128 0.28 -14.05 -18.38
C GLU A 128 0.98 -13.01 -17.49
N ILE A 129 0.67 -11.73 -17.70
CA ILE A 129 1.26 -10.63 -16.90
C ILE A 129 0.90 -10.78 -15.41
N ALA A 130 -0.35 -11.13 -15.10
CA ALA A 130 -0.77 -11.32 -13.70
C ALA A 130 -0.03 -12.48 -13.03
N ALA A 131 0.24 -13.56 -13.77
CA ALA A 131 1.04 -14.67 -13.27
C ALA A 131 2.50 -14.23 -12.98
N GLU A 132 3.14 -13.55 -13.93
CA GLU A 132 4.49 -12.98 -13.78
C GLU A 132 4.57 -12.06 -12.54
N LEU A 133 3.61 -11.14 -12.37
CA LEU A 133 3.57 -10.23 -11.22
C LEU A 133 3.38 -10.98 -9.89
N SER A 134 2.52 -12.01 -9.85
CA SER A 134 2.29 -12.79 -8.63
C SER A 134 3.52 -13.57 -8.17
N GLU A 135 4.36 -14.04 -9.10
CA GLU A 135 5.61 -14.74 -8.78
C GLU A 135 6.67 -13.80 -8.20
N HIS A 136 6.69 -12.54 -8.65
CA HIS A 136 7.60 -11.50 -8.15
C HIS A 136 7.12 -10.84 -6.84
N ASP A 137 5.81 -10.76 -6.61
CA ASP A 137 5.19 -10.19 -5.40
C ASP A 137 5.27 -11.07 -4.15
N ILE A 138 5.84 -12.29 -4.21
CA ILE A 138 6.20 -13.07 -3.00
C ILE A 138 7.20 -12.28 -2.12
N THR A 139 7.88 -11.28 -2.69
CA THR A 139 8.69 -10.31 -1.95
C THR A 139 7.88 -9.22 -1.23
N VAL A 140 6.64 -8.95 -1.65
CA VAL A 140 5.73 -7.91 -1.11
C VAL A 140 4.91 -8.43 0.07
N THR A 141 4.68 -9.74 0.19
CA THR A 141 4.11 -10.36 1.40
C THR A 141 4.93 -10.10 2.68
N ALA A 142 6.19 -9.69 2.56
CA ALA A 142 7.01 -9.24 3.70
C ALA A 142 6.57 -7.89 4.29
N ALA A 143 5.74 -7.10 3.59
CA ALA A 143 5.18 -5.85 4.15
C ALA A 143 4.12 -6.12 5.24
N ALA A 144 3.40 -7.24 5.15
CA ALA A 144 2.46 -7.69 6.18
C ALA A 144 3.17 -8.03 7.51
N ASP A 145 4.44 -8.45 7.45
CA ASP A 145 5.28 -8.72 8.64
C ASP A 145 5.83 -7.44 9.30
N ILE A 146 5.80 -6.29 8.61
CA ILE A 146 6.27 -5.00 9.15
C ILE A 146 5.13 -4.29 9.90
N MET A 147 3.88 -4.50 9.49
CA MET A 147 2.70 -3.80 10.04
C MET A 147 2.30 -4.15 11.49
N PRO A 148 2.69 -5.27 12.13
CA PRO A 148 2.35 -5.51 13.54
C PRO A 148 3.24 -4.73 14.53
N LYS A 149 4.40 -4.19 14.09
CA LYS A 149 5.36 -3.55 15.01
C LYS A 149 4.93 -2.19 15.57
N LEU A 150 3.89 -1.57 15.01
CA LEU A 150 3.38 -0.28 15.48
C LEU A 150 2.47 -0.39 16.71
N LEU A 151 2.00 -1.60 17.06
CA LEU A 151 1.10 -1.82 18.19
C LEU A 151 1.84 -1.99 19.54
N GLU A 152 3.16 -2.23 19.54
CA GLU A 152 3.92 -2.45 20.79
C GLU A 152 4.54 -1.18 21.39
N GLU A 153 4.61 -0.06 20.67
CA GLU A 153 5.32 1.15 21.15
C GLU A 153 4.42 2.22 21.78
N THR A 154 3.09 2.04 21.83
CA THR A 154 2.19 3.05 22.40
C THR A 154 1.95 2.90 23.90
N HIS A 155 2.95 2.48 24.69
CA HIS A 155 2.90 2.62 26.15
C HIS A 155 4.29 2.81 26.81
N SER A 156 5.06 3.84 26.42
CA SER A 156 5.94 4.51 27.39
C SER A 156 6.39 5.93 27.00
N LYS A 157 5.91 6.89 27.78
CA LYS A 157 6.58 8.13 28.24
C LYS A 157 7.19 9.11 27.22
N SER A 158 6.52 10.27 27.18
CA SER A 158 7.04 11.64 27.01
C SER A 158 8.55 11.87 27.21
N LYS A 159 9.22 12.53 26.25
CA LYS A 159 9.76 13.92 26.33
C LYS A 159 10.80 14.18 25.23
N GLY A 160 10.62 15.27 24.46
CA GLY A 160 11.72 16.15 24.07
C GLY A 160 12.10 16.23 22.57
N LYS A 161 11.66 17.32 21.93
CA LYS A 161 12.39 18.18 20.96
C LYS A 161 13.24 17.52 19.83
N SER A 162 12.87 17.82 18.57
CA SER A 162 13.56 18.83 17.72
C SER A 162 13.64 18.44 16.22
N LYS A 163 13.26 19.43 15.39
CA LYS A 163 13.74 19.76 14.03
C LYS A 163 13.29 18.92 12.81
N SER A 164 12.49 19.62 12.02
CA SER A 164 12.38 19.58 10.55
C SER A 164 13.73 19.54 9.82
N LYS A 165 13.85 18.70 8.78
CA LYS A 165 14.11 19.14 7.40
C LYS A 165 14.13 17.97 6.39
N ASP A 166 13.50 18.23 5.26
CA ASP A 166 13.81 17.79 3.90
C ASP A 166 13.64 16.30 3.54
N THR A 167 12.41 15.96 3.14
CA THR A 167 12.10 14.90 2.18
C THR A 167 12.50 15.35 0.77
N GLU A 168 13.72 14.99 0.37
CA GLU A 168 14.12 14.84 -1.03
C GLU A 168 14.40 13.36 -1.29
N GLY A 169 13.91 12.85 -2.42
CA GLY A 169 14.34 11.56 -2.96
C GLY A 169 13.22 10.59 -3.24
N GLN A 170 12.29 10.97 -4.11
CA GLN A 170 11.65 10.04 -5.02
C GLN A 170 12.77 9.38 -5.85
N LEU A 171 13.29 8.25 -5.36
CA LEU A 171 14.33 7.48 -6.04
C LEU A 171 13.67 6.40 -6.90
N SER A 172 13.54 6.77 -8.17
CA SER A 172 13.58 5.93 -9.37
C SER A 172 13.41 4.42 -9.18
N LEU A 173 12.24 3.95 -9.63
CA LEU A 173 11.92 2.59 -10.08
C LEU A 173 12.77 2.08 -11.27
N PHE A 174 13.88 2.74 -11.58
CA PHE A 174 14.83 2.38 -12.64
C PHE A 174 16.24 2.76 -12.19
N GLY A 175 16.86 1.94 -11.35
CA GLY A 175 18.28 2.04 -11.02
C GLY A 175 18.96 0.75 -11.42
N ASN A 176 19.79 0.80 -12.47
CA ASN A 176 20.66 -0.31 -12.85
C ASN A 176 21.48 -0.73 -11.62
N ALA A 177 21.58 -2.02 -11.33
CA ALA A 177 22.22 -2.56 -10.14
C ALA A 177 23.68 -2.05 -9.94
N GLU A 178 24.37 -1.70 -11.03
CA GLU A 178 25.73 -1.16 -11.00
C GLU A 178 25.80 0.31 -10.55
N GLU A 179 24.77 1.13 -10.84
CA GLU A 179 24.68 2.51 -10.33
C GLU A 179 24.44 2.51 -8.82
N SER A 180 23.67 1.54 -8.31
CA SER A 180 23.40 1.43 -6.86
C SER A 180 24.65 1.09 -6.06
N SER A 181 25.57 0.26 -6.60
CA SER A 181 26.83 -0.06 -5.91
C SER A 181 27.78 1.14 -5.87
N VAL A 182 27.91 1.88 -6.97
CA VAL A 182 28.80 3.06 -7.03
C VAL A 182 28.29 4.18 -6.12
N VAL A 183 26.97 4.38 -6.05
CA VAL A 183 26.37 5.39 -5.17
C VAL A 183 26.56 5.05 -3.69
N ALA A 184 26.50 3.78 -3.31
CA ALA A 184 26.77 3.33 -1.94
C ALA A 184 28.24 3.57 -1.55
N ASP A 185 29.16 3.26 -2.47
CA ASP A 185 30.60 3.44 -2.30
C ASP A 185 30.97 4.93 -2.12
N ILE A 186 30.35 5.84 -2.88
CA ILE A 186 30.54 7.29 -2.74
C ILE A 186 30.01 7.79 -1.38
N LYS A 187 28.86 7.28 -0.92
CA LYS A 187 28.28 7.66 0.38
C LYS A 187 29.14 7.22 1.57
N ALA A 188 29.88 6.13 1.43
CA ALA A 188 30.76 5.59 2.47
C ALA A 188 32.14 6.27 2.50
N LEU A 189 32.44 7.17 1.56
CA LEU A 189 33.76 7.77 1.43
C LEU A 189 33.97 8.92 2.43
N ASP A 190 34.97 8.78 3.31
CA ASP A 190 35.39 9.86 4.20
C ASP A 190 36.35 10.81 3.48
N LEU A 191 35.78 11.86 2.88
CA LEU A 191 36.49 12.93 2.20
C LEU A 191 37.41 13.74 3.14
N SER A 192 37.18 13.70 4.45
CA SER A 192 37.88 14.53 5.43
C SER A 192 39.29 14.01 5.74
N ASN A 193 39.49 12.69 5.60
CA ASN A 193 40.75 12.00 5.90
C ASN A 193 41.45 11.43 4.65
N MET A 194 40.95 11.74 3.46
CA MET A 194 41.52 11.22 2.22
C MET A 194 42.64 12.13 1.69
N THR A 195 43.78 11.55 1.29
CA THR A 195 44.82 12.33 0.61
C THR A 195 44.38 12.69 -0.81
N PRO A 196 44.74 13.88 -1.33
CA PRO A 196 44.35 14.29 -2.69
C PRO A 196 44.73 13.29 -3.78
N MET A 197 45.86 12.60 -3.62
CA MET A 197 46.32 11.59 -4.56
C MET A 197 45.42 10.33 -4.53
N LYS A 198 44.97 9.91 -3.35
CA LYS A 198 44.05 8.78 -3.21
C LYS A 198 42.68 9.11 -3.80
N ALA A 199 42.21 10.35 -3.63
CA ALA A 199 40.95 10.82 -4.21
C ALA A 199 40.98 10.77 -5.73
N LEU A 200 42.06 11.24 -6.37
CA LEU A 200 42.25 11.16 -7.83
C LEU A 200 42.29 9.73 -8.36
N LEU A 201 42.98 8.82 -7.67
CA LEU A 201 43.01 7.40 -8.05
C LEU A 201 41.64 6.74 -7.94
N TYR A 202 40.90 7.09 -6.89
CA TYR A 202 39.56 6.56 -6.67
C TYR A 202 38.54 7.08 -7.70
N LEU A 203 38.62 8.36 -8.07
CA LEU A 203 37.82 8.93 -9.15
C LEU A 203 38.09 8.25 -10.50
N ASN A 204 39.36 7.87 -10.76
CA ASN A 204 39.70 7.14 -11.98
C ASN A 204 39.10 5.72 -12.01
N ASP A 205 39.14 4.99 -10.89
CA ASP A 205 38.52 3.67 -10.75
C ASP A 205 36.98 3.75 -10.93
N LEU A 206 36.33 4.76 -10.34
CA LEU A 206 34.91 4.99 -10.55
C LEU A 206 34.58 5.32 -12.02
N GLN A 207 35.45 6.06 -12.71
CA GLN A 207 35.26 6.40 -14.12
C GLN A 207 35.41 5.18 -15.05
N GLU A 208 36.29 4.23 -14.72
CA GLU A 208 36.43 2.97 -15.47
C GLU A 208 35.21 2.05 -15.28
N ARG A 209 34.63 2.02 -14.08
CA ARG A 209 33.45 1.18 -13.78
C ARG A 209 32.14 1.69 -14.39
N LEU A 210 32.08 2.97 -14.74
CA LEU A 210 30.90 3.62 -15.34
C LEU A 210 30.99 3.73 -16.88
N LYS A 211 32.07 3.23 -17.49
CA LYS A 211 32.28 3.20 -18.95
C LYS A 211 31.83 1.87 -19.55
#